data_AF-A0A5C6U2K8-F1
#
_entry.id   AF-A0A5C6U2K8-F1
#
_cell.length_a   1.000
_cell.length_b   1.000
_cell.length_c   1.000
_cell.angle_alpha   90.00
_cell.angle_beta   90.00
_cell.angle_gamma   90.00
#
_symmetry.space_group_name_H-M   'P 1'
#
loop_
_entity.id
_entity.type
_entity.pdbx_description
1 polymer ?
#
loop_
_entity_poly.entity_id
_entity_poly.type
_entity_poly.pdbx_seq_one_letter_code
_entity_poly.pdbx_strand_id
1 'polypeptide(L)' 'MMGIEWLKPAVFFGSMLYAFIGVAIFWICFVIVDKLTPYNLWEEIVEKKNLALAIVVGATAISIGQVVAAAIHG' A
#
# COMPACT_ATOMS: atom_id res chain seq x y z
N MET A 1 -1.76 -14.05 35.46
CA MET A 1 -2.07 -15.13 34.50
C MET A 1 -2.18 -14.50 33.11
N MET A 2 -1.04 -14.26 32.45
CA MET A 2 -0.98 -13.65 31.10
C MET A 2 -1.23 -14.73 30.05
N GLY A 3 -2.49 -15.16 29.93
CA GLY A 3 -2.90 -15.95 28.78
C GLY A 3 -2.73 -15.12 27.51
N ILE A 4 -2.36 -15.74 26.40
CA ILE A 4 -2.03 -15.08 25.14
C ILE A 4 -3.32 -14.51 24.52
N GLU A 5 -3.80 -13.36 25.03
CA GLU A 5 -5.05 -12.74 24.57
C GLU A 5 -5.00 -12.36 23.08
N TRP A 6 -3.79 -12.11 22.56
CA TRP A 6 -3.49 -11.83 21.15
C TRP A 6 -3.65 -13.05 20.21
N LEU A 7 -3.75 -14.28 20.75
CA LEU A 7 -4.01 -15.51 19.98
C LEU A 7 -5.48 -15.92 19.96
N LYS A 8 -6.39 -15.09 20.52
CA LYS A 8 -7.83 -15.32 20.33
C LYS A 8 -8.12 -15.32 18.83
N PRO A 9 -8.72 -16.39 18.25
CA PRO A 9 -8.96 -16.48 16.81
C PRO A 9 -9.66 -15.24 16.24
N ALA A 10 -10.62 -14.70 16.97
CA ALA A 10 -11.33 -13.47 16.59
C ALA A 10 -10.39 -12.26 16.38
N VAL A 11 -9.41 -12.06 17.27
CA VAL A 11 -8.45 -10.95 17.17
C VAL A 11 -7.50 -11.18 15.99
N PHE A 12 -7.00 -12.41 15.83
CA PHE A 12 -6.10 -12.77 14.72
C PHE A 12 -6.77 -12.58 13.35
N PHE A 13 -7.98 -13.11 13.16
CA PHE A 13 -8.72 -12.94 11.91
C PHE A 13 -9.13 -11.48 11.67
N GLY A 14 -9.47 -10.73 12.72
CA GLY A 14 -9.74 -9.30 12.63
C GLY A 14 -8.53 -8.52 12.10
N SER A 15 -7.37 -8.68 12.74
CA SER A 15 -6.13 -8.01 12.32
C SER A 15 -5.70 -8.38 10.90
N MET A 16 -5.85 -9.65 10.52
CA MET A 16 -5.54 -10.11 9.17
C MET A 16 -6.47 -9.50 8.12
N LEU A 17 -7.77 -9.41 8.40
CA LEU A 17 -8.74 -8.77 7.51
C LEU A 17 -8.41 -7.28 7.32
N TYR A 18 -8.10 -6.56 8.40
CA TYR A 18 -7.69 -5.16 8.33
C TYR A 18 -6.39 -4.96 7.53
N ALA A 19 -5.41 -5.85 7.69
CA ALA A 19 -4.19 -5.81 6.89
C ALA A 19 -4.48 -5.97 5.38
N PHE A 20 -5.35 -6.92 5.01
CA PHE A 20 -5.77 -7.10 3.61
C PHE A 20 -6.53 -5.88 3.06
N ILE A 21 -7.38 -5.25 3.86
CA ILE A 21 -8.06 -4.01 3.48
C ILE A 21 -7.03 -2.90 3.17
N GLY A 22 -6.00 -2.75 4.01
CA GLY A 22 -4.93 -1.79 3.78
C GLY A 22 -4.18 -2.04 2.46
N VAL A 23 -3.83 -3.30 2.17
CA VAL A 23 -3.19 -3.68 0.90
C VAL A 23 -4.11 -3.41 -0.30
N ALA A 24 -5.41 -3.72 -0.17
CA ALA A 24 -6.38 -3.47 -1.24
C ALA A 24 -6.53 -1.98 -1.55
N ILE A 25 -6.62 -1.13 -0.52
CA ILE A 25 -6.68 0.33 -0.68
C ILE A 25 -5.40 0.85 -1.34
N PHE A 26 -4.24 0.40 -0.88
CA PHE A 26 -2.96 0.76 -1.48
C PHE A 26 -2.92 0.45 -2.98
N TRP A 27 -3.35 -0.77 -3.34
CA TRP A 27 -3.38 -1.22 -4.72
C TRP A 27 -4.34 -0.40 -5.60
N ILE A 28 -5.52 -0.06 -5.08
CA ILE A 28 -6.49 0.80 -5.78
C ILE A 28 -5.88 2.19 -6.04
N CYS A 29 -5.25 2.80 -5.03
CA CYS A 29 -4.59 4.10 -5.18
C CYS A 29 -3.47 4.03 -6.23
N PHE A 30 -2.67 2.96 -6.23
CA PHE A 30 -1.62 2.75 -7.23
C PHE A 30 -2.21 2.67 -8.65
N VAL A 31 -3.28 1.91 -8.86
CA VAL A 31 -3.96 1.81 -10.17
C VAL A 31 -4.53 3.16 -10.61
N ILE A 32 -5.05 3.96 -9.68
CA ILE A 32 -5.53 5.32 -9.99
C ILE A 32 -4.36 6.20 -10.46
N VAL A 33 -3.23 6.15 -9.78
CA VAL A 33 -2.02 6.93 -10.14
C VAL A 33 -1.48 6.49 -11.49
N ASP A 34 -1.42 5.18 -11.75
CA ASP A 34 -1.00 4.63 -13.05
C ASP A 34 -1.92 5.14 -14.18
N LYS A 35 -3.24 5.11 -13.97
CA LYS A 35 -4.20 5.65 -14.96
C LYS A 35 -4.15 7.17 -15.12
N LEU A 36 -3.83 7.92 -14.06
CA LEU A 36 -3.68 9.37 -14.12
C LEU A 36 -2.38 9.76 -14.82
N THR A 37 -1.36 8.90 -14.76
CA THR A 37 -0.09 9.14 -15.43
C THR A 37 -0.28 8.85 -16.93
N PRO A 38 -0.04 9.82 -17.83
CA PRO A 38 -0.27 9.63 -19.27
C PRO A 38 0.76 8.71 -19.95
N TYR A 39 1.66 8.10 -19.16
CA TYR A 39 2.76 7.27 -19.63
C TYR A 39 2.57 5.84 -19.15
N ASN A 40 3.07 4.88 -19.93
CA ASN A 40 3.19 3.52 -19.45
C ASN A 40 4.31 3.46 -18.41
N LEU A 41 3.97 3.35 -17.12
CA LEU A 41 4.93 3.32 -16.02
C LEU A 41 5.96 2.21 -16.20
N TRP A 42 5.56 1.04 -16.72
CA TRP A 42 6.46 -0.08 -16.91
C TRP A 42 7.51 0.21 -17.98
N GLU A 43 7.09 0.69 -19.15
CA GLU A 43 8.00 1.06 -20.24
C GLU A 43 8.98 2.15 -19.79
N GLU A 44 8.49 3.19 -19.13
CA GLU A 44 9.32 4.31 -18.69
C GLU A 44 10.31 3.91 -17.58
N ILE A 45 9.87 3.16 -16.57
CA ILE A 45 10.71 2.82 -15.41
C ILE A 45 11.64 1.64 -15.72
N VAL A 46 11.13 0.57 -16.32
CA VAL A 46 11.87 -0.68 -16.50
C VAL A 46 12.71 -0.64 -17.77
N GLU A 47 12.14 -0.22 -18.90
CA GLU A 47 12.83 -0.25 -20.19
C GLU A 47 13.68 1.01 -20.39
N LYS A 48 13.08 2.19 -20.22
CA LYS A 48 13.77 3.49 -20.44
C LYS A 48 14.57 3.96 -19.23
N LYS A 49 14.42 3.31 -18.06
CA LYS A 49 15.11 3.66 -16.82
C LYS A 49 14.92 5.13 -16.42
N ASN A 50 13.72 5.64 -16.61
CA ASN A 50 13.35 7.01 -16.26
C ASN A 50 13.35 7.20 -14.74
N LEU A 51 14.49 7.66 -14.21
CA LEU A 51 14.70 7.85 -12.77
C LEU A 51 13.72 8.88 -12.18
N ALA A 52 13.38 9.92 -12.93
CA ALA A 52 12.44 10.94 -12.46
C ALA A 52 11.06 10.33 -12.20
N LEU A 53 10.55 9.52 -13.13
CA LEU A 53 9.27 8.84 -12.98
C LEU A 53 9.32 7.81 -11.84
N ALA A 54 10.41 7.07 -11.71
CA ALA A 54 10.60 6.10 -10.63
C ALA A 54 10.57 6.77 -9.24
N ILE A 55 11.19 7.93 -9.09
CA ILE A 55 11.17 8.71 -7.85
C ILE A 55 9.74 9.18 -7.53
N VAL A 56 9.01 9.70 -8.53
CA VAL A 56 7.63 10.17 -8.33
C VAL A 56 6.73 9.00 -7.88
N VAL A 57 6.76 7.87 -8.60
CA VAL A 57 5.97 6.69 -8.25
C VAL A 57 6.37 6.15 -6.86
N GLY A 58 7.67 6.12 -6.54
CA GLY A 58 8.16 5.72 -5.23
C GLY A 58 7.67 6.65 -4.10
N ALA A 59 7.70 7.98 -4.31
CA ALA A 59 7.19 8.95 -3.36
C ALA A 59 5.67 8.82 -3.14
N THR A 60 4.92 8.58 -4.22
CA THR A 60 3.48 8.30 -4.14
C THR A 60 3.18 7.03 -3.35
N ALA A 61 3.93 5.96 -3.57
CA ALA A 61 3.80 4.72 -2.79
C ALA A 61 4.06 4.94 -1.29
N ILE A 62 5.11 5.71 -0.95
CA ILE A 62 5.41 6.07 0.45
C ILE A 62 4.25 6.87 1.06
N SER A 63 3.71 7.86 0.33
CA SER A 63 2.61 8.70 0.80
C SER A 63 1.33 7.87 1.08
N ILE A 64 0.95 6.98 0.15
CA ILE A 64 -0.22 6.10 0.33
C ILE A 64 0.00 5.16 1.52
N GLY A 65 1.22 4.61 1.66
CA GLY A 65 1.58 3.77 2.80
C GLY A 65 1.41 4.48 4.15
N GLN A 66 1.79 5.76 4.24
CA GLN A 66 1.57 6.57 5.45
C GLN A 66 0.09 6.79 5.75
N VAL A 67 -0.74 7.06 4.74
CA VAL A 67 -2.20 7.23 4.92
C VAL A 67 -2.84 5.94 5.43
N VAL A 68 -2.45 4.79 4.87
CA VAL A 68 -2.94 3.48 5.33
C VAL A 68 -2.47 3.18 6.75
N ALA A 69 -1.20 3.46 7.07
CA ALA A 69 -0.67 3.26 8.42
C ALA A 69 -1.41 4.14 9.46
N ALA A 70 -1.67 5.42 9.14
CA ALA A 70 -2.42 6.31 9.99
C ALA A 70 -3.88 5.85 10.19
N ALA A 71 -4.52 5.30 9.15
CA ALA A 71 -5.88 4.78 9.24
C ALA A 71 -5.99 3.51 10.10
N ILE A 72 -4.93 2.70 10.17
CA ILE A 72 -4.91 1.46 10.98
C ILE A 72 -4.60 1.77 12.47
N HIS A 73 -3.84 2.82 12.75
CA HIS A 73 -3.44 3.21 14.11
C HIS A 73 -4.33 4.29 14.76
N GLY A 74 -5.46 4.64 14.11
CA GLY A 74 -6.44 5.63 14.59
C GLY A 74 -7.51 5.06 15.52
#